data_AF-A6GFU1-F1
#
_entry.id   AF-A6GFU1-F1
#
_cell.length_a   1.000
_cell.length_b   1.000
_cell.length_c   1.000
_cell.angle_alpha   90.00
_cell.angle_beta   90.00
_cell.angle_gamma   90.00
#
_symmetry.space_group_name_H-M   'P 1'
#
loop_
_entity.id
_entity.type
_entity.pdbx_description
1 polymer ?
#
loop_
_entity_poly.entity_id
_entity_poly.type
_entity_poly.pdbx_seq_one_letter_code
_entity_poly.pdbx_strand_id
1 'polypeptide(L)' 'GAQMGVRSIPTMAVYQGGRELQRQSGARPAPAIVQFVEAAL' A
#
# COMPACT_ATOMS: atom_id res chain seq x y z
N GLY A 1 -6.63 11.83 4.00
CA GLY A 1 -5.93 11.46 2.75
C GLY A 1 -4.59 12.15 2.61
N ALA A 2 -4.58 13.47 2.45
CA ALA A 2 -3.37 14.26 2.17
C ALA A 2 -2.22 14.07 3.18
N GLN A 3 -2.50 14.02 4.49
CA GLN A 3 -1.49 13.75 5.52
C GLN A 3 -0.80 12.39 5.37
N MET A 4 -1.52 11.41 4.83
CA MET A 4 -1.03 10.07 4.52
C MET A 4 -0.66 9.93 3.04
N GLY A 5 -0.43 11.03 2.32
CA GLY A 5 -0.05 11.00 0.89
C GLY A 5 -1.07 10.37 -0.07
N VAL A 6 -2.32 10.16 0.34
CA VAL A 6 -3.35 9.55 -0.53
C VAL A 6 -3.85 10.59 -1.54
N ARG A 7 -3.54 10.37 -2.82
CA ARG A 7 -3.87 11.26 -3.96
C ARG A 7 -4.96 10.70 -4.89
N SER A 8 -5.29 9.42 -4.76
CA SER A 8 -6.29 8.69 -5.54
C SER A 8 -6.85 7.55 -4.70
N ILE A 9 -7.99 6.96 -5.09
CA ILE A 9 -8.50 5.74 -4.45
C ILE A 9 -8.77 4.65 -5.50
N PRO A 10 -8.52 3.36 -5.18
CA PRO A 10 -7.95 2.84 -3.92
C PRO A 10 -6.42 3.05 -3.83
N THR A 11 -5.89 3.20 -2.60
CA THR A 11 -4.46 3.24 -2.27
C THR A 11 -4.16 2.26 -1.13
N MET A 12 -3.09 1.47 -1.28
CA MET A 12 -2.54 0.61 -0.24
C MET A 12 -1.19 1.16 0.22
N ALA A 13 -0.90 1.01 1.51
CA ALA A 13 0.38 1.37 2.12
C ALA A 13 0.73 0.36 3.22
N VAL A 14 1.98 -0.11 3.24
CA VAL A 14 2.52 -1.08 4.22
C VAL A 14 3.34 -0.33 5.26
N TYR A 15 3.07 -0.59 6.53
CA TYR A 15 3.78 0.02 7.66
C TYR A 15 4.36 -1.06 8.57
N GLN A 16 5.59 -0.86 9.05
CA GLN A 16 6.23 -1.70 10.06
C GLN A 16 6.99 -0.83 11.04
N GLY A 17 6.83 -1.06 12.35
CA GLY A 17 7.52 -0.28 13.38
C GLY A 17 7.26 1.24 13.32
N GLY A 18 6.08 1.65 12.84
CA GLY A 18 5.72 3.07 12.67
C GLY A 18 6.32 3.74 11.42
N ARG A 19 7.03 3.00 10.55
CA ARG A 19 7.59 3.51 9.30
C ARG A 19 6.85 2.94 8.10
N GLU A 20 6.64 3.76 7.08
CA GLU A 20 6.10 3.32 5.79
C GLU A 20 7.18 2.59 4.99
N LEU A 21 6.87 1.38 4.52
CA LEU A 21 7.77 0.57 3.70
C LEU A 21 7.46 0.73 2.21
N GLN A 22 6.18 0.67 1.86
CA GLN A 22 5.75 0.72 0.46
C GLN A 22 4.35 1.29 0.31
N ARG A 23 4.08 1.93 -0.82
CA ARG A 23 2.77 2.49 -1.18
C ARG A 23 2.47 2.29 -2.66
N GLN A 24 1.22 1.97 -2.97
CA GLN A 24 0.77 1.86 -4.35
C GLN A 24 -0.72 2.19 -4.49
N SER A 25 -1.07 2.93 -5.55
CA SER A 25 -2.46 3.20 -5.93
C SER A 25 -2.93 2.24 -7.02
N GLY A 26 -4.24 2.04 -7.09
CA GLY A 26 -4.91 1.24 -8.12
C GLY A 26 -5.50 -0.06 -7.60
N ALA A 27 -6.66 -0.42 -8.14
CA ALA A 27 -7.31 -1.69 -7.86
C ALA A 27 -6.47 -2.85 -8.42
N ARG A 28 -6.50 -3.99 -7.74
CA ARG A 28 -5.83 -5.21 -8.19
C ARG A 28 -6.58 -6.46 -7.71
N PRO A 29 -6.40 -7.61 -8.37
CA PRO A 29 -6.94 -8.89 -7.92
C PRO A 29 -6.37 -9.29 -6.54
N ALA A 30 -7.11 -10.11 -5.80
CA ALA A 30 -6.70 -10.55 -4.45
C ALA A 30 -5.27 -11.15 -4.39
N PRO A 31 -4.82 -12.02 -5.32
CA PRO A 31 -3.46 -12.54 -5.29
C PRO A 31 -2.38 -11.44 -5.38
N ALA A 32 -2.65 -10.37 -6.13
CA ALA A 32 -1.72 -9.25 -6.28
C ALA A 32 -1.68 -8.33 -5.04
N ILE A 33 -2.69 -8.38 -4.17
CA ILE A 33 -2.64 -7.73 -2.85
C ILE A 33 -1.66 -8.47 -1.95
N VAL A 34 -1.76 -9.80 -1.91
CA VAL A 34 -0.86 -10.65 -1.11
C VAL A 34 0.59 -10.47 -1.54
N GLN A 35 0.86 -10.62 -2.85
CA GLN A 35 2.22 -10.42 -3.40
C GLN A 35 2.79 -9.04 -3.10
N PHE A 36 1.95 -8.00 -3.06
CA PHE A 36 2.39 -6.65 -2.72
C PHE A 36 2.81 -6.52 -1.27
N VAL A 37 2.11 -7.18 -0.34
CA VAL A 37 2.49 -7.19 1.07
C VAL A 37 3.75 -8.02 1.27
N GLU A 38 3.84 -9.20 0.64
CA GLU A 38 5.02 -10.07 0.71
C GLU A 38 6.29 -9.39 0.16
N ALA A 39 6.18 -8.65 -0.94
CA ALA A 39 7.31 -7.92 -1.52
C ALA A 39 7.71 -6.67 -0.72
N ALA A 40 6.88 -6.20 0.21
CA ALA A 40 7.11 -4.99 1.00
C ALA A 40 7.70 -5.28 2.39
N LEU A 41 7.59 -6.53 2.87
CA LEU A 41 8.19 -7.01 4.12
C LEU A 41 9.64 -7.47 3.88
#